data_AF-C4RM23-F1
#
_entry.id   AF-C4RM23-F1
#
_cell.length_a   1.000
_cell.length_b   1.000
_cell.length_c   1.000
_cell.angle_alpha   90.00
_cell.angle_beta   90.00
_cell.angle_gamma   90.00
#
_symmetry.space_group_name_H-M   'P 1'
#
loop_
_entity.id
_entity.type
_entity.pdbx_description
1 polymer ?
#
loop_
_entity_poly.entity_id
_entity_poly.type
_entity_poly.pdbx_seq_one_letter_code
_entity_poly.pdbx_strand_id
1 'polypeptide(L)' 'MLLRALVDDHRQTVVMVTHVPTAAAYADRVLLLTDGRVVDDMTGGITATVVAARIAERETLPAEAAVEQQC' A
#
# COMPACT_ATOMS: atom_id res chain seq x y z
N MET A 1 -1.05 8.20 -15.23
CA MET A 1 -0.49 9.04 -14.14
C MET A 1 0.98 9.28 -14.46
N LEU A 2 1.53 10.49 -14.23
CA LEU A 2 2.91 10.84 -14.65
C LEU A 2 3.96 9.84 -14.13
N LEU A 3 3.87 9.46 -12.85
CA LEU A 3 4.84 8.52 -12.27
C LEU A 3 4.76 7.13 -12.91
N ARG A 4 3.59 6.72 -13.40
CA ARG A 4 3.43 5.45 -14.12
C ARG A 4 4.18 5.46 -15.46
N ALA A 5 4.12 6.58 -16.18
CA ALA A 5 4.85 6.74 -17.44
C ALA A 5 6.37 6.69 -17.23
N LEU A 6 6.89 7.19 -16.10
CA LEU A 6 8.32 7.07 -15.77
C LEU A 6 8.77 5.61 -15.59
N VAL A 7 7.90 4.76 -15.05
CA VAL A 7 8.18 3.33 -14.90
C VAL A 7 8.09 2.63 -16.26
N ASP A 8 7.01 2.85 -16.99
CA ASP A 8 6.72 2.12 -18.23
C ASP A 8 7.66 2.54 -19.38
N ASP A 9 7.85 3.85 -19.60
CA ASP A 9 8.60 4.39 -20.74
C ASP A 9 10.09 4.59 -20.44
N HIS A 10 10.41 4.98 -19.20
CA HIS A 10 11.77 5.34 -18.81
C HIS A 10 12.44 4.31 -17.89
N ARG A 11 11.74 3.22 -17.55
CA ARG A 11 12.26 2.12 -16.72
C ARG A 11 12.82 2.59 -15.37
N GLN A 12 12.30 3.70 -14.86
CA GLN A 12 12.70 4.24 -13.55
C GLN A 12 11.93 3.53 -12.44
N THR A 13 12.64 3.16 -11.37
CA THR A 13 11.98 2.66 -10.15
C THR A 13 11.44 3.83 -9.35
N VAL A 14 10.13 3.85 -9.12
CA VAL A 14 9.45 4.89 -8.33
C VAL A 14 8.91 4.26 -7.04
N VAL A 15 9.24 4.89 -5.91
CA VAL A 15 8.58 4.66 -4.63
C VAL A 15 7.80 5.91 -4.28
N MET A 16 6.54 5.75 -3.91
CA MET A 16 5.68 6.85 -3.47
C MET A 16 4.99 6.49 -2.16
N VAL A 17 4.71 7.50 -1.35
CA VAL A 17 3.92 7.37 -0.13
C VAL A 17 2.65 8.18 -0.32
N THR A 18 1.50 7.57 -0.05
CA THR A 18 0.21 8.23 -0.18
C THR A 18 -0.79 7.63 0.80
N HIS A 19 -1.70 8.46 1.29
CA HIS A 19 -2.88 8.02 2.00
C HIS A 19 -4.08 7.83 1.07
N VAL A 20 -3.93 8.14 -0.23
CA VAL A 20 -5.05 8.13 -1.18
C VAL A 20 -5.11 6.78 -1.93
N PRO A 21 -6.18 5.98 -1.75
CA PRO A 21 -6.27 4.63 -2.32
C PRO A 21 -6.20 4.59 -3.84
N THR A 22 -6.79 5.59 -4.52
CA THR A 22 -6.81 5.67 -5.99
C THR A 22 -5.42 5.90 -6.58
N ALA A 23 -4.52 6.58 -5.88
CA ALA A 23 -3.15 6.77 -6.32
C ALA A 23 -2.34 5.48 -6.13
N ALA A 24 -2.48 4.81 -4.98
CA ALA A 24 -1.81 3.55 -4.69
C ALA A 24 -2.20 2.42 -5.67
N ALA A 25 -3.45 2.40 -6.14
CA ALA A 25 -3.92 1.41 -7.12
C ALA A 25 -3.22 1.47 -8.50
N TYR A 26 -2.45 2.53 -8.80
CA TYR A 26 -1.60 2.59 -10.00
C TYR A 26 -0.24 1.92 -9.85
N ALA A 27 0.17 1.59 -8.62
CA ALA A 27 1.44 0.95 -8.35
C ALA A 27 1.41 -0.54 -8.71
N ASP A 28 2.55 -1.09 -9.09
CA ASP A 28 2.69 -2.54 -9.32
C ASP A 28 2.57 -3.35 -8.01
N ARG A 29 2.93 -2.72 -6.89
CA ARG A 29 2.89 -3.28 -5.54
C ARG A 29 2.53 -2.19 -4.54
N VAL A 30 1.71 -2.52 -3.55
CA VAL A 30 1.35 -1.62 -2.45
C VAL A 30 1.72 -2.27 -1.13
N LEU A 31 2.53 -1.59 -0.34
CA LEU A 31 2.88 -1.99 1.02
C LEU A 31 2.11 -1.10 2.00
N LEU A 32 1.45 -1.73 2.97
CA LEU A 32 0.88 -1.01 4.10
C LEU A 32 1.80 -1.18 5.31
N LEU A 33 2.06 -0.06 5.97
CA LEU A 33 2.92 -0.01 7.14
C LEU A 33 2.13 0.45 8.36
N THR A 34 2.41 -0.19 9.49
CA THR A 34 1.93 0.21 10.82
C THR A 34 3.10 0.06 11.78
N ASP A 35 3.39 1.10 12.56
CA ASP A 35 4.49 1.13 13.54
C ASP A 35 5.85 0.68 12.98
N GLY A 36 6.17 1.11 11.76
CA GLY A 36 7.41 0.78 11.07
C GLY A 36 7.52 -0.66 10.55
N ARG A 37 6.44 -1.45 10.66
CA ARG A 37 6.37 -2.84 10.17
C ARG A 37 5.48 -2.93 8.94
N VAL A 38 5.87 -3.76 7.98
CA VAL A 38 5.01 -4.10 6.84
C VAL A 38 3.93 -5.05 7.34
N VAL A 39 2.69 -4.60 7.26
CA VAL A 39 1.51 -5.33 7.73
C VAL A 39 0.65 -5.84 6.59
N ASP A 40 0.84 -5.34 5.37
CA ASP A 40 0.19 -5.83 4.16
C ASP A 40 1.13 -5.69 2.97
N ASP A 41 0.99 -6.62 2.03
CA ASP A 41 1.75 -6.66 0.80
C ASP A 41 0.83 -7.11 -0.35
N MET A 42 0.43 -6.16 -1.18
CA MET A 42 -0.51 -6.40 -2.27
C MET A 42 0.21 -6.33 -3.62
N THR A 43 -0.04 -7.34 -4.45
CA THR A 43 0.45 -7.43 -5.84
C THR A 43 -0.65 -7.98 -6.74
N GLY A 44 -0.65 -7.59 -8.02
CA GLY A 44 -1.58 -8.12 -9.03
C GLY A 44 -3.04 -7.67 -8.87
N GLY A 45 -3.56 -6.90 -9.83
CA GLY A 45 -4.98 -6.53 -9.83
C GLY A 45 -5.40 -5.62 -8.66
N ILE A 46 -4.50 -4.75 -8.20
CA ILE A 46 -4.76 -3.81 -7.10
C ILE A 46 -5.82 -2.80 -7.54
N THR A 47 -6.93 -2.73 -6.82
CA THR A 47 -8.00 -1.76 -7.08
C THR A 47 -8.06 -0.73 -5.97
N ALA A 48 -8.52 0.48 -6.28
CA ALA A 48 -8.68 1.54 -5.29
C ALA A 48 -9.61 1.12 -4.14
N THR A 49 -10.66 0.34 -4.43
CA THR A 49 -11.60 -0.17 -3.43
C THR A 49 -10.93 -1.12 -2.45
N VAL A 50 -10.09 -2.04 -2.93
CA VAL A 50 -9.34 -2.96 -2.06
C VAL A 50 -8.35 -2.20 -1.19
N VAL A 51 -7.61 -1.25 -1.76
CA VAL A 51 -6.67 -0.42 -0.98
C VAL A 51 -7.41 0.38 0.09
N ALA A 52 -8.55 0.99 -0.25
CA ALA A 52 -9.35 1.77 0.68
C ALA A 52 -9.85 0.93 1.86
N ALA A 53 -10.36 -0.28 1.58
CA ALA A 53 -10.78 -1.22 2.62
C ALA A 53 -9.63 -1.58 3.56
N ARG A 54 -8.45 -1.90 3.01
CA ARG A 54 -7.28 -2.27 3.82
C ARG A 54 -6.69 -1.13 4.67
N ILE A 55 -6.87 0.11 4.23
CA ILE A 55 -6.53 1.31 5.05
C ILE A 55 -7.54 1.46 6.19
N ALA A 56 -8.84 1.43 5.88
CA ALA A 56 -9.90 1.60 6.87
C ALA A 56 -9.88 0.51 7.97
N GLU A 57 -9.63 -0.75 7.60
CA GLU A 57 -9.46 -1.86 8.55
C GLU A 57 -8.38 -1.54 9.61
N ARG A 58 -7.30 -0.86 9.21
CA ARG A 58 -6.16 -0.58 10.09
C ARG A 58 -6.31 0.67 10.93
N GLU A 59 -7.06 1.66 10.47
CA GLU A 59 -7.40 2.84 11.27
C GLU A 59 -8.21 2.47 12.53
N THR A 60 -8.88 1.31 12.51
CA THR A 60 -9.68 0.81 13.63
C THR A 60 -8.95 -0.16 14.57
N LEU A 61 -7.71 -0.57 14.22
CA LEU A 61 -6.89 -1.45 15.06
C LEU A 61 -6.06 -0.59 16.03
N PRO A 62 -6.11 -0.84 17.36
CA PRO A 62 -5.16 -0.21 18.27
C PRO A 62 -3.75 -0.66 17.92
N ALA A 63 -2.81 0.29 17.82
CA ALA A 63 -1.41 0.11 17.40
C ALA A 63 -0.67 -1.05 18.12
N GLU A 64 -1.12 -1.46 19.31
CA GLU A 64 -0.50 -2.54 20.09
C GLU A 64 -0.92 -3.97 19.70
N ALA A 65 -1.99 -4.18 18.93
CA ALA A 65 -2.54 -5.53 18.71
C ALA A 65 -1.82 -6.37 17.63
N ALA A 66 -0.92 -5.79 16.83
CA ALA A 66 -0.29 -6.48 15.70
C ALA A 66 0.98 -7.29 16.06
N VAL A 67 1.46 -7.22 17.31
CA VAL A 67 2.74 -7.83 17.71
C VAL A 67 2.60 -9.31 18.13
N GLU A 68 1.40 -9.80 18.45
CA GLU A 68 1.23 -11.09 19.11
C GLU A 68 0.92 -12.28 18.17
N GLN A 69 0.68 -12.06 16.87
CA GLN A 69 0.35 -13.15 15.93
C GLN A 69 1.55 -13.94 15.40
N GLN A 70 2.75 -13.70 15.93
CA GLN A 70 3.98 -14.42 15.57
C GLN A 70 4.74 -14.94 16.80
N CYS A 71 4.03 -15.41 17.82
CA CYS A 71 4.56 -16.27 18.89
C CYS A 71 3.77 -17.58 18.95
#